data_AF-A0A357TG00-F1
#
_entry.id   AF-A0A357TG00-F1
#
_cell.length_a   1.000
_cell.length_b   1.000
_cell.length_c   1.000
_cell.angle_alpha   90.00
_cell.angle_beta   90.00
_cell.angle_gamma   90.00
#
_symmetry.space_group_name_H-M   'P 1'
#
loop_
_entity.id
_entity.type
_entity.pdbx_description
1 polymer ?
#
loop_
_entity_poly.entity_id
_entity_poly.type
_entity_poly.pdbx_seq_one_letter_code
_entity_poly.pdbx_strand_id
1 'polypeptide(L)'
;MRELIPTAQAFSLITLLMALEVDALSRPELTGDWEFKLKEIERGNFDRESFMNEIRSMTDRIVTAAKAYDGDTVPGDYGKLETGCPKCGGLVKETYKRFHCEVDDCDFGFWKIMGGRQFELAEADELVANRRIGPLEGFRSKMGRAFSAELKLSDEHKVEFDFGNDDDDEEEVDFSEQESIGECPKCKGPVYEHGRTFVCEKNTGKDRKCSFRTGKVILKRDIEKEQVVKLLKEGKTDLIPNFISKRGRPFKAFLVLKSNGDVGFEFESKTKDKK
;
A
#
# COMPACT_ATOMS: atom_id res chain seq x y z
N MET A 1 20.15 17.57 2.58
CA MET A 1 19.48 17.64 3.89
C MET A 1 18.65 16.38 4.04
N ARG A 2 18.78 15.62 5.14
CA ARG A 2 17.90 14.46 5.40
C ARG A 2 16.76 14.97 6.25
N GLU A 3 15.54 14.90 5.72
CA GLU A 3 14.32 15.32 6.43
C GLU A 3 13.71 14.13 7.16
N LEU A 4 13.21 14.38 8.37
CA LEU A 4 12.41 13.43 9.13
C LEU A 4 10.94 13.61 8.74
N ILE A 5 10.33 12.55 8.25
CA ILE A 5 8.92 12.56 7.81
C ILE A 5 8.14 11.60 8.71
N PRO A 6 7.16 12.09 9.49
CA PRO A 6 6.30 11.23 10.29
C PRO A 6 5.51 10.24 9.43
N THR A 7 5.22 9.07 9.99
CA THR A 7 4.38 8.06 9.33
C THR A 7 2.90 8.35 9.56
N ALA A 8 2.02 7.76 8.76
CA ALA A 8 0.57 7.78 9.00
C ALA A 8 0.22 7.30 10.43
N GLN A 9 0.93 6.29 10.92
CA GLN A 9 0.76 5.79 12.29
C GLN A 9 1.14 6.82 13.36
N ALA A 10 2.14 7.68 13.11
CA ALA A 10 2.50 8.74 14.03
C ALA A 10 1.37 9.78 14.15
N PHE A 11 0.79 10.21 13.04
CA PHE A 11 -0.37 11.12 13.05
C PHE A 11 -1.57 10.49 13.74
N SER A 12 -1.90 9.24 13.41
CA SER A 12 -2.97 8.48 14.05
C SER A 12 -2.76 8.38 15.57
N LEU A 13 -1.55 8.06 16.03
CA LEU A 13 -1.25 8.02 17.47
C LEU A 13 -1.48 9.39 18.15
N ILE A 14 -1.05 10.49 17.54
CA ILE A 14 -1.27 11.83 18.09
C ILE A 14 -2.77 12.17 18.15
N THR A 15 -3.54 11.86 17.10
CA THR A 15 -4.99 12.03 17.09
C THR A 15 -5.65 11.25 18.23
N LEU A 16 -5.21 10.01 18.48
CA LEU A 16 -5.72 9.22 19.60
C LEU A 16 -5.41 9.89 20.95
N LEU A 17 -4.17 10.31 21.17
CA LEU A 17 -3.78 10.94 22.44
C LEU A 17 -4.61 12.20 22.72
N MET A 18 -4.87 13.01 21.69
CA MET A 18 -5.74 14.19 21.79
C MET A 18 -7.20 13.80 22.08
N ALA A 19 -7.74 12.81 21.36
CA ALA A 19 -9.12 12.35 21.55
C ALA A 19 -9.37 11.73 22.94
N LEU A 20 -8.34 11.13 23.54
CA LEU A 20 -8.39 10.56 24.88
C LEU A 20 -8.08 11.57 25.99
N GLU A 21 -7.82 12.84 25.66
CA GLU A 21 -7.35 13.87 26.58
C GLU A 21 -6.07 13.46 27.34
N VAL A 22 -5.22 12.65 26.70
CA VAL A 22 -3.92 12.21 27.20
C VAL A 22 -2.82 13.14 26.66
N ASP A 23 -3.00 14.44 26.88
CA ASP A 23 -2.09 15.47 26.36
C ASP A 23 -0.68 15.31 26.94
N ALA A 24 -0.58 14.80 28.17
CA ALA A 24 0.66 14.63 28.92
C ALA A 24 1.74 13.89 28.11
N LEU A 25 1.37 12.89 27.30
CA LEU A 25 2.33 12.12 26.49
C LEU A 25 2.77 12.81 25.19
N SER A 26 2.08 13.88 24.79
CA SER A 26 2.32 14.61 23.54
C SER A 26 2.93 16.01 23.77
N ARG A 27 3.04 16.42 25.04
CA ARG A 27 3.41 17.76 25.45
C ARG A 27 4.82 17.81 26.05
N PRO A 28 5.69 18.75 25.61
CA PRO A 28 7.05 18.87 26.14
C PRO A 28 7.11 19.27 27.62
N GLU A 29 6.04 19.88 28.15
CA GLU A 29 5.97 20.32 29.54
C GLU A 29 6.09 19.17 30.54
N LEU A 30 5.48 18.01 30.26
CA LEU A 30 5.59 16.83 31.13
C LEU A 30 7.05 16.40 31.29
N THR A 31 7.80 16.36 30.19
CA THR A 31 9.22 16.03 30.19
C THR A 31 10.02 17.04 31.03
N GLY A 32 9.69 18.34 30.93
CA GLY A 32 10.31 19.38 31.74
C GLY A 32 10.04 19.22 33.24
N ASP A 33 8.79 18.94 33.61
CA ASP A 33 8.39 18.72 35.00
C ASP A 33 9.09 17.50 35.62
N TRP A 34 9.27 16.44 34.83
CA TRP A 34 9.99 15.25 35.27
C TRP A 34 11.47 15.52 35.52
N GLU A 35 12.15 16.18 34.59
CA GLU A 35 13.56 16.57 34.77
C GLU A 35 13.76 17.48 35.99
N PHE A 36 12.81 18.40 36.23
CA PHE A 36 12.83 19.24 37.42
C PHE A 36 12.68 18.42 38.70
N LYS A 37 11.70 17.52 38.79
CA LYS A 37 11.49 16.67 39.98
C LYS A 37 12.65 15.71 40.23
N LEU A 38 13.25 15.14 39.17
CA LEU A 38 14.46 14.32 39.28
C LEU A 38 15.62 15.09 39.90
N LYS A 39 15.78 16.36 39.55
CA LYS A 39 16.80 17.25 40.13
C LYS A 39 16.53 17.58 41.60
N GLU A 40 15.27 17.75 41.99
CA GLU A 40 14.91 17.96 43.39
C GLU A 40 15.13 16.70 44.24
N ILE A 41 14.96 15.50 43.67
CA ILE A 41 15.34 14.24 44.33
C ILE A 41 16.85 14.15 44.52
N GLU A 42 17.65 14.50 43.50
CA GLU A 42 19.11 14.54 43.61
C GLU A 42 19.58 15.47 44.74
N ARG A 43 18.88 16.60 44.93
CA ARG A 43 19.14 17.58 45.99
C ARG A 43 18.62 17.17 47.37
N GLY A 44 17.84 16.09 47.46
CA GLY A 44 17.18 15.65 48.69
C GLY A 44 15.96 16.49 49.10
N ASN A 45 15.45 17.33 48.20
CA ASN A 45 14.30 18.21 48.44
C ASN A 45 12.95 17.55 48.09
N PHE A 46 12.99 16.42 47.38
CA PHE A 46 11.80 15.67 47.00
C PHE A 46 12.05 14.17 47.19
N ASP A 47 11.05 13.45 47.69
CA ASP A 47 11.22 12.04 47.98
C ASP A 47 10.89 11.17 46.76
N ARG A 48 11.68 10.11 46.59
CA ARG A 48 11.54 9.18 45.46
C ARG A 48 10.19 8.46 45.48
N GLU A 49 9.62 8.20 46.66
CA GLU A 49 8.39 7.43 46.77
C GLU A 49 7.20 8.21 46.23
N SER A 50 7.07 9.48 46.62
CA SER A 50 6.10 10.43 46.07
C SER A 50 6.23 10.56 44.56
N PHE A 51 7.45 10.73 44.04
CA PHE A 51 7.69 10.77 42.60
C PHE A 51 7.16 9.52 41.87
N MET A 52 7.47 8.33 42.39
CA MET A 52 6.99 7.08 41.80
C MET A 52 5.48 6.92 41.94
N ASN A 53 4.86 7.43 43.01
CA ASN A 53 3.41 7.43 43.18
C ASN A 53 2.71 8.32 42.16
N GLU A 54 3.28 9.48 41.83
CA GLU A 54 2.78 10.33 40.74
C GLU A 54 2.85 9.62 39.38
N ILE A 55 3.98 8.97 39.05
CA ILE A 55 4.13 8.20 37.80
C ILE A 55 3.07 7.10 37.71
N ARG A 56 2.85 6.35 38.80
CA ARG A 56 1.84 5.30 38.85
C ARG A 56 0.43 5.87 38.64
N SER A 57 0.10 6.96 39.35
CA SER A 57 -1.20 7.64 39.22
C SER A 57 -1.45 8.12 37.78
N MET A 58 -0.43 8.71 37.14
CA MET A 58 -0.53 9.14 35.75
C MET A 58 -0.70 7.95 34.80
N THR A 59 0.10 6.90 34.97
CA THR A 59 0.02 5.68 34.15
C THR A 59 -1.35 5.02 34.26
N ASP A 60 -1.92 4.94 35.46
CA ASP A 60 -3.23 4.35 35.70
C ASP A 60 -4.35 5.12 34.98
N ARG A 61 -4.31 6.46 35.02
CA ARG A 61 -5.25 7.31 34.24
C ARG A 61 -5.14 7.05 32.74
N ILE A 62 -3.92 7.00 32.21
CA ILE A 62 -3.67 6.77 30.78
C ILE A 62 -4.18 5.41 30.34
N VAL A 63 -3.87 4.35 31.10
CA VAL A 63 -4.32 2.98 30.80
C VAL A 63 -5.83 2.88 30.92
N THR A 64 -6.44 3.53 31.92
CA THR A 64 -7.89 3.55 32.09
C THR A 64 -8.57 4.25 30.92
N ALA A 65 -8.08 5.43 30.52
CA ALA A 65 -8.59 6.15 29.35
C ALA A 65 -8.46 5.31 28.07
N ALA A 66 -7.29 4.71 27.83
CA ALA A 66 -7.06 3.88 26.65
C ALA A 66 -7.94 2.62 26.59
N LYS A 67 -8.33 2.06 27.75
CA LYS A 67 -9.23 0.90 27.84
C LYS A 67 -10.71 1.27 27.71
N ALA A 68 -11.08 2.52 27.97
CA ALA A 68 -12.46 2.98 27.91
C ALA A 68 -13.00 3.08 26.48
N TYR A 69 -12.11 3.11 25.48
CA TYR A 69 -12.46 3.21 24.07
C TYR A 69 -11.93 2.02 23.29
N ASP A 70 -12.77 1.48 22.41
CA ASP A 70 -12.34 0.62 21.32
C ASP A 70 -11.97 1.46 20.07
N GLY A 71 -11.55 0.80 18.99
CA GLY A 71 -11.12 1.50 17.77
C GLY A 71 -12.20 2.34 17.09
N ASP A 72 -13.48 2.08 17.33
CA ASP A 72 -14.62 2.70 16.65
C ASP A 72 -15.34 3.73 17.53
N THR A 73 -15.08 3.70 18.84
CA THR A 73 -15.64 4.62 19.84
C THR A 73 -14.73 5.81 20.18
N VAL A 74 -13.51 5.86 19.62
CA VAL A 74 -12.62 7.03 19.78
C VAL A 74 -13.35 8.28 19.28
N PRO A 75 -13.49 9.33 20.11
CA PRO A 75 -14.14 10.57 19.68
C PRO A 75 -13.32 11.29 18.60
N GLY A 76 -14.02 11.88 17.63
CA GLY A 76 -13.38 12.67 16.59
C GLY A 76 -14.37 13.15 15.54
N ASP A 77 -13.95 14.16 14.77
CA ASP A 77 -14.66 14.60 13.58
C ASP A 77 -14.24 13.70 12.41
N TYR A 78 -15.08 12.71 12.12
CA TYR A 78 -14.84 11.74 11.05
C TYR A 78 -15.84 11.93 9.91
N GLY A 79 -15.35 11.79 8.68
CA GLY A 79 -16.17 11.96 7.50
C GLY A 79 -17.06 10.76 7.18
N LYS A 80 -17.79 10.92 6.09
CA LYS A 80 -18.67 9.89 5.52
C LYS A 80 -18.37 9.81 4.03
N LEU A 81 -18.48 8.61 3.48
CA LEU A 81 -18.39 8.40 2.04
C LEU A 81 -19.70 8.86 1.39
N GLU A 82 -19.58 9.43 0.19
CA GLU A 82 -20.73 9.79 -0.64
C GLU A 82 -21.29 8.55 -1.34
N THR A 83 -20.40 7.63 -1.71
CA THR A 83 -20.74 6.36 -2.32
C THR A 83 -21.28 5.37 -1.28
N GLY A 84 -22.41 4.75 -1.61
CA GLY A 84 -23.03 3.71 -0.79
C GLY A 84 -22.16 2.45 -0.66
N CYS A 85 -22.36 1.72 0.44
CA CYS A 85 -21.67 0.48 0.75
C CYS A 85 -21.84 -0.52 -0.41
N PRO A 86 -20.76 -1.17 -0.88
CA PRO A 86 -20.84 -2.07 -2.02
C PRO A 86 -21.55 -3.39 -1.69
N LYS A 87 -21.74 -3.71 -0.40
CA LYS A 87 -22.43 -4.92 0.07
C LYS A 87 -23.94 -4.71 0.24
N CYS A 88 -24.37 -3.57 0.78
CA CYS A 88 -25.78 -3.34 1.16
C CYS A 88 -26.36 -2.00 0.68
N GLY A 89 -25.57 -1.11 0.09
CA GLY A 89 -25.96 0.24 -0.33
C GLY A 89 -26.04 1.29 0.80
N GLY A 90 -25.81 0.88 2.05
CA GLY A 90 -25.85 1.77 3.22
C GLY A 90 -24.72 2.80 3.29
N LEU A 91 -24.83 3.78 4.19
CA LEU A 91 -23.81 4.80 4.36
C LEU A 91 -22.52 4.21 4.98
N VAL A 92 -21.36 4.57 4.44
CA VAL A 92 -20.06 4.18 4.99
C VAL A 92 -19.46 5.37 5.73
N LYS A 93 -19.12 5.17 7.00
CA LYS A 93 -18.58 6.19 7.88
C LYS A 93 -17.12 5.89 8.23
N GLU A 94 -16.33 6.96 8.29
CA GLU A 94 -14.97 6.92 8.81
C GLU A 94 -14.97 6.86 10.35
N THR A 95 -14.05 6.10 10.91
CA THR A 95 -13.71 6.07 12.34
C THR A 95 -12.22 6.34 12.49
N TYR A 96 -11.75 6.33 13.74
CA TYR A 96 -10.33 6.43 14.03
C TYR A 96 -9.48 5.40 13.27
N LYS A 97 -9.98 4.18 13.07
CA LYS A 97 -9.22 3.08 12.46
C LYS A 97 -9.74 2.62 11.11
N ARG A 98 -10.99 2.86 10.76
CA ARG A 98 -11.65 2.17 9.64
C ARG A 98 -12.60 3.07 8.86
N PHE A 99 -12.92 2.64 7.66
CA PHE A 99 -14.17 2.99 6.99
C PHE A 99 -15.10 1.78 7.15
N HIS A 100 -16.29 1.95 7.69
CA HIS A 100 -17.24 0.84 7.92
C HIS A 100 -18.67 1.25 7.61
N CYS A 101 -19.49 0.29 7.23
CA CYS A 101 -20.91 0.53 6.98
C CYS A 101 -21.66 0.77 8.31
N GLU A 102 -22.55 1.76 8.33
CA GLU A 102 -23.40 2.07 9.51
C GLU A 102 -24.67 1.19 9.57
N VAL A 103 -24.95 0.34 8.58
CA VAL A 103 -26.14 -0.51 8.56
C VAL A 103 -25.93 -1.75 9.44
N ASP A 104 -26.87 -1.97 10.37
CA ASP A 104 -26.91 -3.17 11.20
C ASP A 104 -26.88 -4.45 10.33
N ASP A 105 -26.16 -5.47 10.78
CA ASP A 105 -25.90 -6.74 10.05
C ASP A 105 -25.05 -6.63 8.76
N CYS A 106 -24.46 -5.47 8.46
CA CYS A 106 -23.46 -5.31 7.39
C CYS A 106 -22.03 -5.21 7.95
N ASP A 107 -21.20 -6.22 7.68
CA ASP A 107 -19.81 -6.31 8.14
C ASP A 107 -18.79 -5.62 7.20
N PHE A 108 -19.25 -4.88 6.20
CA PHE A 108 -18.35 -4.20 5.27
C PHE A 108 -17.53 -3.13 6.00
N GLY A 109 -16.21 -3.24 5.87
CA GLY A 109 -15.29 -2.19 6.28
C GLY A 109 -13.84 -2.52 5.97
N PHE A 110 -13.00 -1.50 5.97
CA PHE A 110 -11.57 -1.64 5.71
C PHE A 110 -10.75 -0.64 6.53
N TRP A 111 -9.47 -0.93 6.69
CA TRP A 111 -8.58 -0.12 7.52
C TRP A 111 -8.28 1.22 6.86
N LYS A 112 -8.34 2.30 7.64
CA LYS A 112 -7.97 3.66 7.24
C LYS A 112 -6.47 3.78 6.93
N ILE A 113 -5.63 2.96 7.56
CA ILE A 113 -4.19 2.90 7.31
C ILE A 113 -3.83 1.52 6.76
N MET A 114 -3.29 1.48 5.55
CA MET A 114 -2.82 0.25 4.90
C MET A 114 -1.45 0.45 4.26
N GLY A 115 -0.58 -0.55 4.40
CA GLY A 115 0.80 -0.46 3.89
C GLY A 115 1.57 0.76 4.43
N GLY A 116 1.24 1.25 5.63
CA GLY A 116 1.84 2.44 6.24
C GLY A 116 1.37 3.79 5.68
N ARG A 117 0.38 3.78 4.79
CA ARG A 117 -0.25 4.96 4.18
C ARG A 117 -1.67 5.12 4.71
N GLN A 118 -2.10 6.35 4.95
CA GLN A 118 -3.48 6.67 5.30
C GLN A 118 -4.30 6.96 4.03
N PHE A 119 -5.55 6.51 3.98
CA PHE A 119 -6.50 6.93 2.95
C PHE A 119 -7.12 8.27 3.30
N GLU A 120 -7.28 9.11 2.29
CA GLU A 120 -8.17 10.27 2.34
C GLU A 120 -9.62 9.85 2.07
N LEU A 121 -10.59 10.63 2.53
CA LEU A 121 -12.02 10.37 2.32
C LEU A 121 -12.36 10.17 0.83
N ALA A 122 -11.84 11.03 -0.04
CA ALA A 122 -12.06 10.94 -1.49
C ALA A 122 -11.47 9.65 -2.10
N GLU A 123 -10.35 9.17 -1.57
CA GLU A 123 -9.72 7.93 -2.05
C GLU A 123 -10.47 6.69 -1.58
N ALA A 124 -10.97 6.72 -0.35
CA ALA A 124 -11.86 5.70 0.18
C ALA A 124 -13.17 5.65 -0.64
N ASP A 125 -13.72 6.82 -0.99
CA ASP A 125 -14.93 6.93 -1.81
C ASP A 125 -14.71 6.37 -3.22
N GLU A 126 -13.63 6.77 -3.89
CA GLU A 126 -13.27 6.29 -5.23
C GLU A 126 -13.05 4.77 -5.26
N LEU A 127 -12.38 4.21 -4.24
CA LEU A 127 -12.19 2.78 -4.11
C LEU A 127 -13.53 2.04 -3.97
N VAL A 128 -14.46 2.57 -3.19
CA VAL A 128 -15.79 1.98 -3.01
C VAL A 128 -16.63 2.10 -4.28
N ALA A 129 -16.58 3.24 -4.97
CA ALA A 129 -17.32 3.49 -6.20
C ALA A 129 -16.86 2.63 -7.38
N ASN A 130 -15.54 2.58 -7.60
CA ASN A 130 -14.95 1.95 -8.76
C ASN A 130 -14.49 0.51 -8.51
N ARG A 131 -14.59 0.04 -7.25
CA ARG A 131 -13.99 -1.21 -6.75
C ARG A 131 -12.47 -1.28 -6.92
N ARG A 132 -11.83 -0.18 -7.30
CA ARG A 132 -10.42 -0.09 -7.59
C ARG A 132 -9.93 1.35 -7.48
N ILE A 133 -8.70 1.52 -7.02
CA ILE A 133 -8.02 2.84 -7.00
C ILE A 133 -6.53 2.68 -7.25
N GLY A 134 -5.93 3.68 -7.89
CA GLY A 134 -4.49 3.83 -8.01
C GLY A 134 -3.98 3.89 -9.47
N PRO A 135 -2.66 3.70 -9.67
CA PRO A 135 -1.66 3.37 -8.67
C PRO A 135 -1.38 4.52 -7.69
N LEU A 136 -1.54 4.24 -6.40
CA LEU A 136 -1.24 5.16 -5.31
C LEU A 136 0.23 5.02 -4.88
N GLU A 137 0.80 6.13 -4.42
CA GLU A 137 2.16 6.18 -3.87
C GLU A 137 2.12 6.31 -2.34
N GLY A 138 3.25 6.06 -1.69
CA GLY A 138 3.41 6.25 -0.24
C GLY A 138 3.33 4.98 0.60
N PHE A 139 3.14 3.81 -0.01
CA PHE A 139 3.18 2.54 0.71
C PHE A 139 4.60 2.15 1.10
N ARG A 140 4.72 1.37 2.18
CA ARG A 140 5.98 0.84 2.70
C ARG A 140 5.86 -0.66 2.97
N SER A 141 6.84 -1.43 2.50
CA SER A 141 6.92 -2.87 2.77
C SER A 141 7.26 -3.14 4.24
N LYS A 142 7.16 -4.40 4.67
CA LYS A 142 7.63 -4.82 6.00
C LYS A 142 9.10 -4.46 6.29
N MET A 143 9.92 -4.35 5.24
CA MET A 143 11.33 -3.92 5.33
C MET A 143 11.51 -2.39 5.20
N GLY A 144 10.42 -1.61 5.23
CA GLY A 144 10.42 -0.15 5.13
C GLY A 144 10.64 0.42 3.73
N ARG A 145 10.73 -0.42 2.69
CA ARG A 145 10.96 0.02 1.30
C ARG A 145 9.69 0.64 0.73
N ALA A 146 9.80 1.83 0.15
CA ALA A 146 8.69 2.49 -0.51
C ALA A 146 8.28 1.77 -1.81
N PHE A 147 6.97 1.66 -2.03
CA PHE A 147 6.40 1.14 -3.27
C PHE A 147 5.09 1.87 -3.62
N SER A 148 4.68 1.73 -4.87
CA SER A 148 3.40 2.20 -5.39
C SER A 148 2.57 0.97 -5.77
N ALA A 149 1.25 1.03 -5.57
CA ALA A 149 0.37 -0.09 -5.84
C ALA A 149 -1.04 0.38 -6.19
N GLU A 150 -1.75 -0.43 -6.96
CA GLU A 150 -3.20 -0.32 -7.09
C GLU A 150 -3.85 -1.12 -5.95
N LEU A 151 -5.07 -0.76 -5.60
CA LEU A 151 -5.88 -1.47 -4.62
C LEU A 151 -7.20 -1.84 -5.27
N LYS A 152 -7.68 -3.06 -5.02
CA LYS A 152 -8.96 -3.57 -5.52
C LYS A 152 -9.84 -4.02 -4.34
N LEU A 153 -11.15 -3.95 -4.52
CA LEU A 153 -12.10 -4.68 -3.68
C LEU A 153 -12.32 -6.08 -4.27
N SER A 154 -12.02 -7.11 -3.48
CA SER A 154 -12.30 -8.51 -3.82
C SER A 154 -13.80 -8.78 -3.93
N ASP A 155 -14.18 -9.97 -4.38
CA ASP A 155 -15.58 -10.38 -4.45
C ASP A 155 -16.22 -10.50 -3.05
N GLU A 156 -15.42 -10.80 -2.03
CA GLU A 156 -15.79 -10.74 -0.61
C GLU A 156 -15.73 -9.32 -0.03
N HIS A 157 -15.55 -8.30 -0.87
CA HIS A 157 -15.50 -6.88 -0.48
C HIS A 157 -14.35 -6.51 0.46
N LYS A 158 -13.22 -7.25 0.39
CA LYS A 158 -11.99 -6.92 1.12
C LYS A 158 -11.08 -6.09 0.24
N VAL A 159 -10.36 -5.14 0.84
CA VAL A 159 -9.38 -4.35 0.10
C VAL A 159 -8.05 -5.09 0.01
N GLU A 160 -7.57 -5.27 -1.22
CA GLU A 160 -6.35 -6.02 -1.54
C GLU A 160 -5.42 -5.19 -2.41
N PHE A 161 -4.11 -5.40 -2.24
CA PHE A 161 -3.10 -4.82 -3.12
C PHE A 161 -3.09 -5.57 -4.45
N ASP A 162 -3.38 -4.84 -5.52
CA ASP A 162 -3.24 -5.32 -6.89
C ASP A 162 -1.87 -4.88 -7.43
N PHE A 163 -0.94 -5.83 -7.50
CA PHE A 163 0.40 -5.61 -8.04
C PHE A 163 0.48 -5.91 -9.54
N GLY A 164 -0.64 -6.22 -10.21
CA GLY A 164 -0.67 -6.72 -11.60
C GLY A 164 0.04 -8.08 -11.78
N ASN A 165 0.47 -8.68 -10.68
CA ASN A 165 0.87 -10.07 -10.53
C ASN A 165 -0.16 -10.67 -9.59
N ASP A 166 -1.37 -10.92 -10.08
CA ASP A 166 -2.29 -11.73 -9.29
C ASP A 166 -1.62 -13.09 -9.08
N ASP A 167 -1.43 -13.44 -7.81
CA ASP A 167 -1.21 -14.82 -7.35
C ASP A 167 -2.55 -15.61 -7.42
N ASP A 168 -3.57 -15.12 -8.15
CA ASP A 168 -4.76 -15.86 -8.61
C ASP A 168 -4.41 -16.79 -9.79
N ASP A 169 -3.24 -17.44 -9.72
CA ASP A 169 -2.79 -18.47 -10.67
C ASP A 169 -3.17 -19.88 -10.20
N GLU A 170 -4.19 -20.00 -9.34
CA GLU A 170 -4.66 -21.31 -8.87
C GLU A 170 -5.62 -21.99 -9.84
N GLU A 171 -6.17 -21.28 -10.83
CA GLU A 171 -7.04 -21.84 -11.86
C GLU A 171 -6.24 -22.31 -13.07
N GLU A 172 -6.51 -23.53 -13.53
CA GLU A 172 -6.04 -24.00 -14.84
C GLU A 172 -6.77 -23.20 -15.91
N VAL A 173 -6.03 -22.45 -16.71
CA VAL A 173 -6.58 -21.65 -17.80
C VAL A 173 -6.52 -22.48 -19.08
N ASP A 174 -7.68 -22.69 -19.72
CA ASP A 174 -7.72 -23.31 -21.04
C ASP A 174 -7.40 -22.27 -22.13
N PHE A 175 -6.25 -22.45 -22.79
CA PHE A 175 -5.81 -21.63 -23.92
C PHE A 175 -6.13 -22.24 -25.29
N SER A 176 -6.90 -23.32 -25.35
CA SER A 176 -7.18 -24.07 -26.58
C SER A 176 -7.80 -23.23 -27.71
N GLU A 177 -8.58 -22.20 -27.35
CA GLU A 177 -9.21 -21.27 -28.30
C GLU A 177 -8.39 -20.00 -28.59
N GLN A 178 -7.19 -19.87 -28.03
CA GLN A 178 -6.37 -18.67 -28.16
C GLN A 178 -5.16 -18.86 -29.07
N GLU A 179 -4.80 -17.81 -29.80
CA GLU A 179 -3.54 -17.77 -30.55
C GLU A 179 -2.38 -17.40 -29.64
N SER A 180 -1.32 -18.23 -29.68
CA SER A 180 -0.06 -17.93 -28.99
C SER A 180 0.59 -16.69 -29.60
N ILE A 181 1.10 -15.82 -28.73
CA ILE A 181 1.80 -14.59 -29.11
C ILE A 181 3.32 -14.78 -29.26
N GLY A 182 3.84 -15.94 -28.88
CA GLY A 182 5.25 -16.27 -29.01
C GLY A 182 5.73 -17.36 -28.07
N GLU A 183 7.03 -17.67 -28.14
CA GLU A 183 7.67 -18.66 -27.29
C GLU A 183 8.17 -18.06 -25.98
N CYS A 184 7.94 -18.78 -24.89
CA CYS A 184 8.41 -18.41 -23.56
C CYS A 184 9.95 -18.45 -23.50
N PRO A 185 10.61 -17.38 -23.01
CA PRO A 185 12.06 -17.33 -22.95
C PRO A 185 12.67 -18.24 -21.88
N LYS A 186 11.85 -18.73 -20.92
CA LYS A 186 12.31 -19.62 -19.85
C LYS A 186 12.18 -21.10 -20.19
N CYS A 187 11.04 -21.51 -20.76
CA CYS A 187 10.71 -22.94 -20.97
C CYS A 187 10.32 -23.30 -22.41
N LYS A 188 10.35 -22.33 -23.34
CA LYS A 188 9.99 -22.48 -24.76
C LYS A 188 8.55 -22.91 -25.05
N GLY A 189 7.69 -23.01 -24.04
CA GLY A 189 6.25 -23.19 -24.23
C GLY A 189 5.57 -21.93 -24.79
N PRO A 190 4.37 -22.02 -25.38
CA PRO A 190 3.61 -20.88 -25.86
C PRO A 190 3.24 -19.88 -24.74
N VAL A 191 3.11 -18.62 -25.15
CA VAL A 191 2.72 -17.48 -24.31
C VAL A 191 1.40 -16.93 -24.84
N TYR A 192 0.46 -16.67 -23.93
CA TYR A 192 -0.89 -16.23 -24.23
C TYR A 192 -1.23 -14.92 -23.52
N GLU A 193 -2.26 -14.24 -24.03
CA GLU A 193 -2.87 -13.11 -23.33
C GLU A 193 -3.87 -13.62 -22.29
N HIS A 194 -3.62 -13.32 -21.02
CA HIS A 194 -4.54 -13.68 -19.94
C HIS A 194 -4.76 -12.50 -19.00
N GLY A 195 -5.99 -12.00 -18.96
CA GLY A 195 -6.36 -10.81 -18.20
C GLY A 195 -5.45 -9.61 -18.53
N ARG A 196 -4.76 -9.09 -17.51
CA ARG A 196 -3.82 -7.96 -17.62
C ARG A 196 -2.37 -8.39 -17.83
N THR A 197 -2.12 -9.63 -18.22
CA THR A 197 -0.78 -10.17 -18.40
C THR A 197 -0.62 -10.94 -19.70
N PHE A 198 0.63 -11.15 -20.07
CA PHE A 198 1.05 -12.17 -21.01
C PHE A 198 1.73 -13.28 -20.20
N VAL A 199 1.21 -14.50 -20.28
CA VAL A 199 1.57 -15.61 -19.40
C VAL A 199 1.96 -16.84 -20.21
N CYS A 200 2.96 -17.59 -19.75
CA CYS A 200 3.28 -18.88 -20.34
C CYS A 200 2.24 -19.92 -19.95
N GLU A 201 1.85 -20.82 -20.87
CA GLU A 201 0.91 -21.92 -20.58
C GLU A 201 1.28 -22.72 -19.31
N LYS A 202 2.60 -22.89 -19.07
CA LYS A 202 3.16 -23.67 -17.95
C LYS A 202 3.26 -22.86 -16.66
N ASN A 203 2.79 -21.62 -16.66
CA ASN A 203 2.71 -20.72 -15.51
C ASN A 203 1.23 -20.49 -15.12
N THR A 204 0.43 -21.56 -15.16
CA THR A 204 -0.97 -21.60 -14.75
C THR A 204 -1.21 -22.82 -13.85
N GLY A 205 -2.25 -22.76 -13.02
CA GLY A 205 -2.63 -23.81 -12.09
C GLY A 205 -1.64 -24.08 -10.94
N LYS A 206 -2.03 -25.02 -10.07
CA LYS A 206 -1.28 -25.37 -8.84
C LYS A 206 0.09 -26.01 -9.11
N ASP A 207 0.23 -26.69 -10.25
CA ASP A 207 1.47 -27.36 -10.67
C ASP A 207 2.29 -26.54 -11.70
N ARG A 208 2.38 -25.22 -11.51
CA ARG A 208 3.16 -24.34 -12.40
C ARG A 208 4.64 -24.79 -12.53
N LYS A 209 5.09 -25.01 -13.76
CA LYS A 209 6.45 -25.43 -14.13
C LYS A 209 7.30 -24.32 -14.73
N CYS A 210 6.71 -23.14 -14.92
CA CYS A 210 7.36 -21.96 -15.48
C CYS A 210 6.97 -20.72 -14.68
N SER A 211 7.84 -19.72 -14.65
CA SER A 211 7.61 -18.44 -13.96
C SER A 211 7.62 -17.25 -14.92
N PHE A 212 7.43 -17.49 -16.22
CA PHE A 212 7.37 -16.40 -17.19
C PHE A 212 5.99 -15.74 -17.18
N ARG A 213 5.99 -14.43 -16.93
CA ARG A 213 4.84 -13.54 -16.97
C ARG A 213 5.34 -12.13 -17.23
N THR A 214 4.60 -11.34 -17.99
CA THR A 214 4.81 -9.90 -18.11
C THR A 214 3.48 -9.17 -18.13
N GLY A 215 3.40 -8.02 -17.45
CA GLY A 215 2.16 -7.22 -17.42
C GLY A 215 1.88 -6.53 -18.75
N LYS A 216 0.59 -6.36 -19.09
CA LYS A 216 0.10 -5.45 -20.13
C LYS A 216 0.25 -3.98 -19.74
N VAL A 217 0.52 -3.70 -18.46
CA VAL A 217 0.83 -2.36 -17.96
C VAL A 217 2.10 -2.42 -17.12
N ILE A 218 3.11 -1.62 -17.47
CA ILE A 218 4.38 -1.54 -16.75
C ILE A 218 4.67 -0.08 -16.45
N LEU A 219 4.82 0.28 -15.17
CA LEU A 219 5.12 1.66 -14.72
C LEU A 219 4.19 2.72 -15.35
N LYS A 220 2.87 2.49 -15.25
CA LYS A 220 1.79 3.33 -15.80
C LYS A 220 1.77 3.45 -17.33
N ARG A 221 2.47 2.55 -18.04
CA ARG A 221 2.48 2.49 -19.50
C ARG A 221 1.86 1.19 -19.97
N ASP A 222 0.83 1.28 -20.81
CA ASP A 222 0.28 0.12 -21.53
C ASP A 222 1.31 -0.43 -22.52
N ILE A 223 1.48 -1.74 -22.53
CA ILE A 223 2.38 -2.48 -23.39
C ILE A 223 1.53 -3.20 -24.43
N GLU A 224 1.67 -2.75 -25.68
CA GLU A 224 0.96 -3.34 -26.81
C GLU A 224 1.40 -4.78 -27.07
N LYS A 225 0.49 -5.59 -27.61
CA LYS A 225 0.74 -7.00 -27.96
C LYS A 225 1.97 -7.14 -28.85
N GLU A 226 2.10 -6.26 -29.84
CA GLU A 226 3.18 -6.22 -30.82
C GLU A 226 4.54 -6.00 -30.14
N GLN A 227 4.60 -5.19 -29.08
CA GLN A 227 5.83 -4.99 -28.31
C GLN A 227 6.24 -6.29 -27.59
N VAL A 228 5.30 -7.05 -27.05
CA VAL A 228 5.59 -8.33 -26.39
C VAL A 228 5.97 -9.40 -27.39
N VAL A 229 5.29 -9.49 -28.54
CA VAL A 229 5.68 -10.39 -29.64
C VAL A 229 7.13 -10.12 -30.05
N LYS A 230 7.50 -8.84 -30.20
CA LYS A 230 8.87 -8.45 -30.52
C LYS A 230 9.87 -8.79 -29.41
N LEU A 231 9.51 -8.54 -28.15
CA LEU A 231 10.32 -8.91 -26.99
C LEU A 231 10.61 -10.42 -26.93
N LEU A 232 9.61 -11.26 -27.19
CA LEU A 232 9.75 -12.72 -27.17
C LEU A 232 10.62 -13.22 -28.34
N LYS A 233 10.51 -12.59 -29.51
CA LYS A 233 11.23 -12.98 -30.73
C LYS A 233 12.68 -12.48 -30.78
N GLU A 234 12.88 -11.20 -30.45
CA GLU A 234 14.16 -10.49 -30.61
C GLU A 234 14.90 -10.31 -29.29
N GLY A 235 14.25 -10.58 -28.16
CA GLY A 235 14.81 -10.33 -26.83
C GLY A 235 14.78 -8.87 -26.40
N LYS A 236 14.25 -7.97 -27.24
CA LYS A 236 14.21 -6.52 -27.00
C LYS A 236 13.08 -5.85 -27.77
N THR A 237 12.44 -4.84 -27.17
CA THR A 237 11.42 -4.00 -27.81
C THR A 237 12.01 -2.80 -28.52
N ASP A 238 11.15 -1.96 -29.13
CA ASP A 238 11.53 -0.59 -29.49
C ASP A 238 11.61 0.32 -28.26
N LEU A 239 12.07 1.54 -28.46
CA LEU A 239 12.12 2.55 -27.39
C LEU A 239 10.70 2.99 -27.05
N ILE A 240 10.18 2.54 -25.92
CA ILE A 240 8.84 2.90 -25.46
C ILE A 240 8.93 4.19 -24.63
N PRO A 241 8.18 5.26 -24.99
CA PRO A 241 8.15 6.50 -24.23
C PRO A 241 7.17 6.43 -23.04
N ASN A 242 7.30 7.40 -22.13
CA ASN A 242 6.31 7.73 -21.09
C ASN A 242 6.11 6.66 -19.99
N PHE A 243 7.13 5.88 -19.67
CA PHE A 243 7.15 5.17 -18.40
C PHE A 243 7.25 6.16 -17.24
N ILE A 244 6.52 5.94 -16.16
CA ILE A 244 6.57 6.80 -14.98
C ILE A 244 7.46 6.16 -13.90
N SER A 245 8.58 6.81 -13.59
CA SER A 245 9.49 6.34 -12.54
C SER A 245 8.85 6.42 -11.15
N LYS A 246 9.47 5.75 -10.16
CA LYS A 246 9.08 5.86 -8.74
C LYS A 246 9.09 7.29 -8.17
N ARG A 247 9.69 8.26 -8.87
CA ARG A 247 9.72 9.68 -8.49
C ARG A 247 8.73 10.52 -9.32
N GLY A 248 7.76 9.88 -9.99
CA GLY A 248 6.78 10.53 -10.86
C GLY A 248 7.32 11.07 -12.18
N ARG A 249 8.63 10.94 -12.45
CA ARG A 249 9.24 11.49 -13.68
C ARG A 249 9.05 10.54 -14.87
N PRO A 250 8.62 11.05 -16.03
CA PRO A 250 8.53 10.24 -17.25
C PRO A 250 9.93 9.89 -17.77
N PHE A 251 10.08 8.69 -18.31
CA PHE A 251 11.28 8.24 -19.00
C PHE A 251 10.95 7.33 -20.19
N LYS A 252 11.93 7.15 -21.06
CA LYS A 252 11.87 6.25 -22.22
C LYS A 252 12.81 5.08 -21.97
N ALA A 253 12.42 3.87 -22.34
CA ALA A 253 13.28 2.70 -22.21
C ALA A 253 12.89 1.60 -23.20
N PHE A 254 13.82 0.70 -23.47
CA PHE A 254 13.55 -0.58 -24.10
C PHE A 254 13.17 -1.60 -23.01
N LEU A 255 12.21 -2.46 -23.29
CA LEU A 255 12.05 -3.70 -22.53
C LEU A 255 12.99 -4.75 -23.13
N VAL A 256 13.71 -5.48 -22.27
CA VAL A 256 14.69 -6.49 -22.67
C VAL A 256 14.52 -7.77 -21.87
N LEU A 257 14.80 -8.91 -22.49
CA LEU A 257 14.92 -10.19 -21.78
C LEU A 257 16.28 -10.27 -21.08
N LYS A 258 16.25 -10.48 -19.77
CA LYS A 258 17.46 -10.75 -18.97
C LYS A 258 17.91 -12.20 -19.19
N SER A 259 19.12 -12.51 -18.72
CA SER A 259 19.70 -13.86 -18.78
C SER A 259 18.86 -14.93 -18.10
N ASN A 260 18.04 -14.56 -17.11
CA ASN A 260 17.11 -15.45 -16.42
C ASN A 260 15.71 -15.54 -17.07
N GLY A 261 15.51 -14.88 -18.21
CA GLY A 261 14.24 -14.85 -18.94
C GLY A 261 13.20 -13.86 -18.37
N ASP A 262 13.56 -13.04 -17.37
CA ASP A 262 12.68 -11.97 -16.89
C ASP A 262 12.75 -10.72 -17.78
N VAL A 263 11.68 -9.93 -17.79
CA VAL A 263 11.65 -8.64 -18.47
C VAL A 263 12.36 -7.57 -17.63
N GLY A 264 13.27 -6.83 -18.24
CA GLY A 264 14.01 -5.72 -17.66
C GLY A 264 13.94 -4.46 -18.49
N PHE A 265 14.58 -3.40 -18.01
CA PHE A 265 14.74 -2.15 -18.75
C PHE A 265 16.17 -2.00 -19.23
N GLU A 266 16.32 -1.57 -20.49
CA GLU A 266 17.56 -1.02 -21.03
C GLU A 266 17.30 0.43 -21.42
N PHE A 267 18.19 1.34 -21.02
CA PHE A 267 18.06 2.77 -21.30
C PHE A 267 18.97 3.14 -22.47
N GLU A 268 18.51 4.07 -23.31
CA GLU A 268 19.34 4.66 -24.35
C GLU A 268 20.61 5.27 -23.73
N SER A 269 21.77 4.89 -24.27
CA SER A 269 23.04 5.46 -23.84
C SER A 269 23.05 6.94 -24.19
N LYS A 270 23.23 7.81 -23.19
CA LYS A 270 23.40 9.24 -23.44
C LYS A 270 24.72 9.45 -24.19
N THR A 271 24.68 9.51 -25.52
CA THR A 271 25.75 10.16 -26.26
C THR A 271 25.80 11.60 -25.77
N LYS A 272 26.92 11.97 -25.12
CA LYS A 272 27.22 13.36 -24.86
C LYS A 272 27.37 14.03 -26.22
N ASP A 273 26.35 14.74 -26.67
CA ASP A 273 26.50 15.69 -27.75
C ASP A 273 27.56 16.70 -27.31
N LYS A 274 28.75 16.59 -27.91
CA LYS A 274 29.78 17.61 -27.81
C LYS A 274 29.21 18.86 -28.47
N LYS A 275 28.84 19.84 -27.65
CA LYS A 275 28.62 21.21 -28.08
C LYS A 275 29.77 22.07 -27.60
#